data_AF-A0A8B7Q021-F1
#
_entry.id   AF-A0A8B7Q021-F1
#
_cell.length_a   1.000
_cell.length_b   1.000
_cell.length_c   1.000
_cell.angle_alpha   90.00
_cell.angle_beta   90.00
_cell.angle_gamma   90.00
#
_symmetry.space_group_name_H-M   'P 1'
#
loop_
_entity.id
_entity.type
_entity.pdbx_description
1 polymer ?
#
loop_
_entity_poly.entity_id
_entity_poly.type
_entity_poly.pdbx_seq_one_letter_code
_entity_poly.pdbx_strand_id
1 'polypeptide(L)'
;MLPKRRRARVSSGSMPSAARFPGVAIYLAEPRMGRSRRAFLTRLALSKGFRVLDAYSSPCHLLSPGTEKVTLKWLQDDKKIPPAAATLRVSSEVTHVVMEQTSAEDAICWQESRAAPPAPGCARPVLLDISWFTESMAAGQPVPVECRHRLEELLEHGVCDEVERVRLSERYQSMKLFTGIFGVGVRTADQWYRKGLRTLDDVREQVHGLTQQQKAGLRHYGDLSSPVQWPEVEALQLVVEAAVGQALPGATVTLAGGFRRGRSQGHDVDFLITHPQEGQEAGLLPRVVLHLKKQGLVLYQQYRHRCRDPAPQTWQSHTPDTFESSFCIFRLPRPPGAAVGGPWPAWKAVRVDLVVVPIGQFPFALLGWTGSKHFERELRRFSRTEKGLWLNSRGLYDPEQKAFVHVAAEEDIFRHLGLAYLPPEQRNA
;
A
#
# COMPACT_ATOMS: atom_id res chain seq x y z
N MET A 1 -23.03 -37.73 -23.93
CA MET A 1 -23.04 -36.51 -24.76
C MET A 1 -24.37 -35.79 -24.54
N LEU A 2 -24.34 -34.59 -23.98
CA LEU A 2 -25.51 -33.73 -23.73
C LEU A 2 -25.26 -32.39 -24.47
N PRO A 3 -26.26 -31.80 -25.15
CA PRO A 3 -26.01 -30.69 -26.05
C PRO A 3 -25.78 -29.37 -25.29
N LYS A 4 -24.77 -28.61 -25.75
CA LYS A 4 -24.44 -27.26 -25.28
C LYS A 4 -25.62 -26.31 -25.54
N ARG A 5 -26.17 -25.73 -24.47
CA ARG A 5 -27.10 -24.59 -24.55
C ARG A 5 -26.37 -23.40 -25.19
N ARG A 6 -26.82 -22.97 -26.37
CA ARG A 6 -26.44 -21.68 -27.00
C ARG A 6 -26.85 -20.53 -26.08
N ARG A 7 -25.90 -19.65 -25.73
CA ARG A 7 -26.20 -18.35 -25.11
C ARG A 7 -27.03 -17.53 -26.09
N ALA A 8 -28.21 -17.09 -25.64
CA ALA A 8 -29.06 -16.17 -26.38
C ALA A 8 -28.33 -14.83 -26.58
N ARG A 9 -28.38 -14.33 -27.81
CA ARG A 9 -27.92 -13.00 -28.19
C ARG A 9 -28.94 -12.01 -27.62
N VAL A 10 -28.55 -11.23 -26.62
CA VAL A 10 -29.42 -10.17 -26.07
C VAL A 10 -29.55 -9.07 -27.13
N SER A 11 -30.78 -8.83 -27.55
CA SER A 11 -31.18 -7.81 -28.49
C SER A 11 -30.90 -6.41 -27.94
N SER A 12 -30.33 -5.56 -28.80
CA SER A 12 -30.37 -4.11 -28.68
C SER A 12 -31.82 -3.63 -28.56
N GLY A 13 -32.17 -3.01 -27.45
CA GLY A 13 -33.49 -2.41 -27.27
C GLY A 13 -33.58 -1.54 -26.02
N SER A 14 -34.14 -0.35 -26.22
CA SER A 14 -34.56 0.68 -25.26
C SER A 14 -33.53 1.72 -24.83
N MET A 15 -33.77 2.95 -25.28
CA MET A 15 -33.23 4.21 -24.74
C MET A 15 -33.38 4.24 -23.20
N PRO A 16 -32.41 4.83 -22.46
CA PRO A 16 -32.50 4.86 -21.01
C PRO A 16 -33.64 5.78 -20.56
N SER A 17 -34.48 5.23 -19.68
CA SER A 17 -35.36 5.94 -18.76
C SER A 17 -34.67 7.21 -18.24
N ALA A 18 -35.41 8.32 -18.18
CA ALA A 18 -34.93 9.60 -17.65
C ALA A 18 -34.12 9.37 -16.36
N ALA A 19 -32.89 9.92 -16.32
CA ALA A 19 -31.98 9.73 -15.19
C ALA A 19 -32.64 10.22 -13.90
N ARG A 20 -32.50 9.44 -12.82
CA ARG A 20 -33.13 9.74 -11.52
C ARG A 20 -32.62 11.04 -10.90
N PHE A 21 -31.43 11.49 -11.31
CA PHE A 21 -30.75 12.68 -10.78
C PHE A 21 -30.34 13.60 -11.94
N PRO A 22 -31.25 14.45 -12.47
CA PRO A 22 -30.98 15.26 -13.67
C PRO A 22 -29.91 16.34 -13.46
N GLY A 23 -29.66 16.78 -12.22
CA GLY A 23 -28.61 17.76 -11.89
C GLY A 23 -27.20 17.18 -11.80
N VAL A 24 -27.03 15.85 -11.90
CA VAL A 24 -25.75 15.16 -11.71
C VAL A 24 -25.43 14.30 -12.92
N ALA A 25 -24.44 14.73 -13.69
CA ALA A 25 -23.90 14.00 -14.83
C ALA A 25 -22.42 13.69 -14.57
N ILE A 26 -22.13 12.40 -14.40
CA ILE A 26 -20.82 11.89 -13.99
C ILE A 26 -20.00 11.55 -15.22
N TYR A 27 -18.76 12.03 -15.26
CA TYR A 27 -17.73 11.50 -16.14
C TYR A 27 -16.66 10.80 -15.31
N LEU A 28 -16.46 9.50 -15.56
CA LEU A 28 -15.40 8.71 -14.94
C LEU A 28 -14.12 8.82 -15.77
N ALA A 29 -13.12 9.52 -15.26
CA ALA A 29 -11.86 9.72 -15.95
C ALA A 29 -10.92 8.50 -15.77
N GLU A 30 -10.30 8.05 -16.86
CA GLU A 30 -9.32 6.94 -16.85
C GLU A 30 -7.83 7.33 -16.83
N PRO A 31 -7.32 8.37 -16.12
CA PRO A 31 -5.87 8.58 -16.03
C PRO A 31 -5.15 7.36 -15.46
N ARG A 32 -5.70 6.80 -14.36
CA ARG A 32 -5.08 5.71 -13.57
C ARG A 32 -6.06 4.60 -13.14
N MET A 33 -7.36 4.80 -13.34
CA MET A 33 -8.44 3.86 -12.96
C MET A 33 -8.41 2.53 -13.75
N GLY A 34 -8.07 2.58 -15.04
CA GLY A 34 -8.07 1.43 -15.95
C GLY A 34 -9.46 1.02 -16.48
N ARG A 35 -9.49 0.46 -17.71
CA ARG A 35 -10.73 0.19 -18.48
C ARG A 35 -11.74 -0.72 -17.78
N SER A 36 -11.25 -1.81 -17.19
CA SER A 36 -12.12 -2.78 -16.49
C SER A 36 -12.82 -2.15 -15.29
N ARG A 37 -12.10 -1.30 -14.54
CA ARG A 37 -12.62 -0.63 -13.36
C ARG A 37 -13.62 0.47 -13.73
N ARG A 38 -13.32 1.29 -14.74
CA ARG A 38 -14.31 2.25 -15.26
C ARG A 38 -15.58 1.55 -15.70
N ALA A 39 -15.49 0.48 -16.48
CA ALA A 39 -16.67 -0.26 -16.95
C ALA A 39 -17.51 -0.81 -15.78
N PHE A 40 -16.87 -1.27 -14.69
CA PHE A 40 -17.55 -1.68 -13.48
C PHE A 40 -18.28 -0.50 -12.80
N LEU A 41 -17.59 0.61 -12.58
CA LEU A 41 -18.14 1.80 -11.93
C LEU A 41 -19.27 2.44 -12.75
N THR A 42 -19.12 2.51 -14.08
CA THR A 42 -20.19 2.96 -14.99
C THR A 42 -21.44 2.11 -14.81
N ARG A 43 -21.33 0.77 -14.83
CA ARG A 43 -22.49 -0.11 -14.61
C ARG A 43 -23.11 0.08 -13.23
N LEU A 44 -22.29 0.26 -12.19
CA LEU A 44 -22.75 0.51 -10.84
C LEU A 44 -23.57 1.81 -10.76
N ALA A 45 -23.05 2.92 -11.28
CA ALA A 45 -23.76 4.20 -11.29
C ALA A 45 -25.06 4.16 -12.09
N LEU A 46 -25.06 3.55 -13.28
CA LEU A 46 -26.26 3.37 -14.08
C LEU A 46 -27.32 2.53 -13.33
N SER A 47 -26.90 1.44 -12.65
CA SER A 47 -27.82 0.62 -11.84
C SER A 47 -28.45 1.37 -10.66
N LYS A 48 -27.80 2.44 -10.20
CA LYS A 48 -28.28 3.31 -9.11
C LYS A 48 -29.06 4.53 -9.62
N GLY A 49 -29.24 4.66 -10.94
CA GLY A 49 -30.03 5.72 -11.57
C GLY A 49 -29.25 7.02 -11.87
N PHE A 50 -27.92 7.00 -11.76
CA PHE A 50 -27.07 8.13 -12.13
C PHE A 50 -26.87 8.22 -13.64
N ARG A 51 -26.73 9.44 -14.15
CA ARG A 51 -26.33 9.69 -15.54
C ARG A 51 -24.81 9.63 -15.63
N VAL A 52 -24.28 8.67 -16.40
CA VAL A 52 -22.84 8.58 -16.70
C VAL A 52 -22.64 8.92 -18.16
N LEU A 53 -21.79 9.91 -18.44
CA LEU A 53 -21.48 10.37 -19.78
C LEU A 53 -20.15 9.77 -20.26
N ASP A 54 -20.14 9.29 -21.50
CA ASP A 54 -18.90 9.02 -22.24
C ASP A 54 -18.39 10.33 -22.87
N ALA A 55 -17.08 10.43 -23.12
CA ALA A 55 -16.51 11.56 -23.82
C ALA A 55 -16.95 11.54 -25.29
N TYR A 56 -18.14 12.07 -25.58
CA TYR A 56 -18.57 12.36 -26.95
C TYR A 56 -19.30 13.70 -26.96
N SER A 57 -18.61 14.75 -27.40
CA SER A 57 -19.26 15.83 -28.13
C SER A 57 -18.91 15.65 -29.61
N SER A 58 -19.92 15.44 -30.45
CA SER A 58 -19.75 15.54 -31.89
C SER A 58 -19.34 16.98 -32.23
N PRO A 59 -18.39 17.23 -33.16
CA PRO A 59 -18.20 18.56 -33.68
C PRO A 59 -19.42 18.92 -34.54
N CYS A 60 -20.29 19.80 -34.04
CA CYS A 60 -21.18 20.53 -34.94
C CYS A 60 -20.32 21.40 -35.86
N HIS A 61 -20.58 21.26 -37.16
CA HIS A 61 -19.98 21.99 -38.27
C HIS A 61 -19.73 23.48 -37.96
N LEU A 62 -18.48 23.93 -38.19
CA LEU A 62 -18.11 25.19 -38.84
C LEU A 62 -16.58 25.28 -38.87
N LEU A 63 -16.01 24.87 -39.99
CA LEU A 63 -14.65 25.23 -40.38
C LEU A 63 -14.69 26.68 -40.88
N SER A 64 -14.06 27.60 -40.18
CA SER A 64 -13.56 28.84 -40.77
C SER A 64 -12.02 28.78 -40.76
N PRO A 65 -11.35 28.92 -41.91
CA PRO A 65 -9.90 28.82 -41.97
C PRO A 65 -9.26 30.16 -41.60
N GLY A 66 -8.32 30.14 -40.65
CA GLY A 66 -7.37 31.23 -40.46
C GLY A 66 -7.11 31.58 -39.00
N THR A 67 -6.13 30.94 -38.38
CA THR A 67 -5.22 31.60 -37.41
C THR A 67 -3.99 30.73 -37.16
N GLU A 68 -2.84 31.39 -37.08
CA GLU A 68 -1.48 30.85 -37.15
C GLU A 68 -1.13 29.86 -36.03
N LYS A 69 -0.32 28.86 -36.41
CA LYS A 69 0.38 27.97 -35.47
C LYS A 69 1.52 28.73 -34.80
N VAL A 70 1.31 29.23 -33.58
CA VAL A 70 2.42 29.56 -32.68
C VAL A 70 2.97 28.27 -32.12
N THR A 71 4.17 27.90 -32.56
CA THR A 71 4.89 26.70 -32.14
C THR A 71 5.75 27.06 -30.93
N LEU A 72 5.32 26.71 -29.72
CA LEU A 72 6.22 26.69 -28.56
C LEU A 72 7.09 25.42 -28.63
N LYS A 73 8.30 25.59 -29.14
CA LYS A 73 9.42 24.64 -28.97
C LYS A 73 9.71 24.51 -27.48
N TRP A 74 9.48 23.35 -26.86
CA TRP A 74 10.30 22.74 -25.80
C TRP A 74 9.67 21.39 -25.43
N LEU A 75 10.10 20.32 -26.11
CA LEU A 75 10.15 18.91 -25.66
C LEU A 75 10.50 18.03 -26.87
N GLN A 76 11.80 17.99 -27.18
CA GLN A 76 12.40 16.84 -27.85
C GLN A 76 13.23 16.16 -26.77
N ASP A 77 12.72 15.07 -26.22
CA ASP A 77 13.45 13.80 -26.26
C ASP A 77 12.59 12.62 -25.76
N ASP A 78 12.59 11.61 -26.62
CA ASP A 78 12.29 10.18 -26.42
C ASP A 78 10.85 9.63 -26.19
N LYS A 79 10.24 9.33 -27.35
CA LYS A 79 9.65 8.03 -27.78
C LYS A 79 8.14 7.77 -27.62
N LYS A 80 7.50 7.80 -28.80
CA LYS A 80 6.19 7.27 -29.26
C LYS A 80 4.93 8.05 -28.88
N ILE A 81 4.66 9.12 -29.63
CA ILE A 81 3.31 9.67 -29.81
C ILE A 81 2.91 9.48 -31.29
N PRO A 82 1.87 8.69 -31.63
CA PRO A 82 1.34 8.69 -33.00
C PRO A 82 0.64 10.04 -33.28
N PRO A 83 0.76 10.59 -34.50
CA PRO A 83 0.15 11.87 -34.83
C PRO A 83 -1.37 11.72 -34.99
N ALA A 84 -2.12 12.72 -34.50
CA ALA A 84 -3.57 12.88 -34.59
C ALA A 84 -4.45 11.93 -33.74
N ALA A 85 -4.33 12.00 -32.42
CA ALA A 85 -5.48 11.73 -31.56
C ALA A 85 -6.37 12.98 -31.55
N ALA A 86 -7.53 12.92 -32.21
CA ALA A 86 -8.58 13.91 -32.05
C ALA A 86 -8.79 14.17 -30.55
N THR A 87 -8.62 15.42 -30.12
CA THR A 87 -8.75 15.80 -28.70
C THR A 87 -10.21 15.61 -28.29
N LEU A 88 -10.54 14.42 -27.77
CA LEU A 88 -11.85 14.08 -27.21
C LEU A 88 -12.16 15.04 -26.06
N ARG A 89 -13.09 15.97 -26.29
CA ARG A 89 -13.51 16.95 -25.29
C ARG A 89 -14.62 16.38 -24.41
N VAL A 90 -14.55 16.70 -23.13
CA VAL A 90 -15.62 16.39 -22.16
C VAL A 90 -16.89 17.15 -22.56
N SER A 91 -18.04 16.47 -22.55
CA SER A 91 -19.34 17.10 -22.86
C SER A 91 -19.63 18.25 -21.88
N SER A 92 -20.20 19.35 -22.36
CA SER A 92 -20.64 20.48 -21.53
C SER A 92 -21.77 20.13 -20.56
N GLU A 93 -22.37 18.95 -20.72
CA GLU A 93 -23.39 18.43 -19.80
C GLU A 93 -22.78 17.81 -18.53
N VAL A 94 -21.47 17.52 -18.51
CA VAL A 94 -20.79 16.92 -17.35
C VAL A 94 -20.75 17.93 -16.21
N THR A 95 -21.24 17.54 -15.04
CA THR A 95 -21.18 18.37 -13.82
C THR A 95 -20.13 17.86 -12.83
N HIS A 96 -19.84 16.55 -12.85
CA HIS A 96 -18.92 15.89 -11.92
C HIS A 96 -17.91 15.04 -12.70
N VAL A 97 -16.63 15.38 -12.61
CA VAL A 97 -15.54 14.54 -13.13
C VAL A 97 -14.96 13.75 -11.96
N VAL A 98 -15.13 12.44 -11.97
CA VAL A 98 -14.59 11.57 -10.91
C VAL A 98 -13.31 10.92 -11.40
N MET A 99 -12.25 11.12 -10.63
CA MET A 99 -10.93 10.54 -10.86
C MET A 99 -10.56 9.62 -9.70
N GLU A 100 -9.61 8.73 -9.93
CA GLU A 100 -9.11 7.83 -8.90
C GLU A 100 -7.59 7.85 -8.91
N GLN A 101 -6.99 7.85 -7.72
CA GLN A 101 -5.53 7.83 -7.55
C GLN A 101 -4.82 8.96 -8.32
N THR A 102 -5.51 10.08 -8.53
CA THR A 102 -5.02 11.20 -9.34
C THR A 102 -4.73 12.37 -8.39
N SER A 103 -3.56 12.99 -8.50
CA SER A 103 -3.24 14.16 -7.69
C SER A 103 -4.05 15.38 -8.14
N ALA A 104 -4.07 16.40 -7.30
CA ALA A 104 -4.69 17.68 -7.64
C ALA A 104 -4.06 18.28 -8.91
N GLU A 105 -2.72 18.24 -9.04
CA GLU A 105 -2.03 18.80 -10.21
C GLU A 105 -2.37 18.01 -11.48
N ASP A 106 -2.35 16.68 -11.40
CA ASP A 106 -2.71 15.80 -12.52
C ASP A 106 -4.17 16.03 -12.94
N ALA A 107 -5.07 16.25 -11.98
CA ALA A 107 -6.48 16.48 -12.24
C ALA A 107 -6.73 17.83 -12.94
N ILE A 108 -6.05 18.90 -12.51
CA ILE A 108 -6.11 20.21 -13.16
C ILE A 108 -5.50 20.14 -14.55
N CYS A 109 -4.31 19.55 -14.71
CA CYS A 109 -3.68 19.38 -16.01
C CYS A 109 -4.57 18.56 -16.98
N TRP A 110 -5.26 17.53 -16.46
CA TRP A 110 -6.25 16.78 -17.21
C TRP A 110 -7.43 17.65 -17.63
N GLN A 111 -7.94 18.51 -16.75
CA GLN A 111 -9.06 19.40 -17.04
C GLN A 111 -8.66 20.47 -18.07
N GLU A 112 -7.49 21.08 -17.95
CA GLU A 112 -6.97 22.08 -18.88
C GLU A 112 -6.73 21.51 -20.28
N SER A 113 -6.26 20.25 -20.37
CA SER A 113 -6.00 19.60 -21.65
C SER A 113 -7.25 19.05 -22.36
N ARG A 114 -8.39 18.89 -21.67
CA ARG A 114 -9.57 18.16 -22.18
C ARG A 114 -10.94 18.82 -21.97
N ALA A 115 -11.06 19.80 -21.09
CA ALA A 115 -12.31 20.54 -20.90
C ALA A 115 -12.46 21.61 -21.97
N ALA A 116 -13.65 21.71 -22.57
CA ALA A 116 -13.98 22.86 -23.41
C ALA A 116 -14.02 24.15 -22.55
N PRO A 117 -13.76 25.34 -23.12
CA PRO A 117 -14.07 26.59 -22.43
C PRO A 117 -15.56 26.58 -22.01
N PRO A 118 -15.90 26.95 -20.77
CA PRO A 118 -17.30 26.99 -20.37
C PRO A 118 -18.07 27.92 -21.31
N ALA A 119 -19.21 27.46 -21.81
CA ALA A 119 -20.15 28.34 -22.50
C ALA A 119 -20.58 29.47 -21.54
N PRO A 120 -20.89 30.69 -22.03
CA PRO A 120 -21.33 31.79 -21.18
C PRO A 120 -22.50 31.35 -20.29
N GLY A 121 -22.30 31.36 -18.96
CA GLY A 121 -23.31 30.94 -17.98
C GLY A 121 -23.27 29.48 -17.50
N CYS A 122 -22.32 28.67 -17.98
CA CYS A 122 -22.16 27.27 -17.54
C CYS A 122 -21.01 27.13 -16.52
N ALA A 123 -21.28 26.55 -15.36
CA ALA A 123 -20.26 26.28 -14.34
C ALA A 123 -19.30 25.17 -14.81
N ARG A 124 -18.01 25.30 -14.47
CA ARG A 124 -17.03 24.24 -14.73
C ARG A 124 -17.42 22.96 -13.97
N PRO A 125 -17.17 21.76 -14.53
CA PRO A 125 -17.39 20.52 -13.80
C PRO A 125 -16.44 20.45 -12.61
N VAL A 126 -16.96 19.99 -11.47
CA VAL A 126 -16.15 19.83 -10.26
C VAL A 126 -15.26 18.59 -10.41
N LEU A 127 -13.97 18.73 -10.13
CA LEU A 127 -13.02 17.62 -10.11
C LEU A 127 -13.05 16.91 -8.76
N LEU A 128 -13.43 15.62 -8.78
CA LEU A 128 -13.70 14.84 -7.59
C LEU A 128 -12.83 13.58 -7.50
N ASP A 129 -12.42 13.25 -6.28
CA ASP A 129 -11.87 11.94 -5.95
C ASP A 129 -12.96 10.86 -5.97
N ILE A 130 -12.54 9.60 -6.12
CA ILE A 130 -13.40 8.42 -6.18
C ILE A 130 -14.24 8.24 -4.91
N SER A 131 -13.80 8.80 -3.77
CA SER A 131 -14.53 8.83 -2.50
C SER A 131 -15.97 9.33 -2.66
N TRP A 132 -16.19 10.49 -3.29
CA TRP A 132 -17.54 11.02 -3.52
C TRP A 132 -18.44 10.04 -4.27
N PHE A 133 -17.89 9.38 -5.28
CA PHE A 133 -18.60 8.39 -6.06
C PHE A 133 -18.99 7.21 -5.17
N THR A 134 -18.04 6.67 -4.39
CA THR A 134 -18.32 5.53 -3.50
C THR A 134 -19.37 5.84 -2.45
N GLU A 135 -19.34 7.02 -1.86
CA GLU A 135 -20.34 7.48 -0.87
C GLU A 135 -21.72 7.66 -1.51
N SER A 136 -21.77 8.28 -2.70
CA SER A 136 -23.01 8.44 -3.47
C SER A 136 -23.63 7.09 -3.87
N MET A 137 -22.80 6.10 -4.25
CA MET A 137 -23.28 4.76 -4.56
C MET A 137 -23.80 4.02 -3.32
N ALA A 138 -23.14 4.22 -2.18
CA ALA A 138 -23.55 3.63 -0.90
C ALA A 138 -24.88 4.22 -0.41
N ALA A 139 -25.05 5.55 -0.49
CA ALA A 139 -26.27 6.26 -0.14
C ALA A 139 -27.41 6.02 -1.17
N GLY A 140 -27.07 5.59 -2.40
CA GLY A 140 -28.04 5.41 -3.49
C GLY A 140 -28.58 6.73 -4.07
N GLN A 141 -27.93 7.85 -3.76
CA GLN A 141 -28.24 9.21 -4.22
C GLN A 141 -26.97 10.08 -4.16
N PRO A 142 -26.86 11.17 -4.93
CA PRO A 142 -25.72 12.09 -4.85
C PRO A 142 -25.58 12.66 -3.43
N VAL A 143 -24.43 12.49 -2.79
CA VAL A 143 -24.14 13.16 -1.52
C VAL A 143 -23.64 14.59 -1.80
N PRO A 144 -23.81 15.54 -0.85
CA PRO A 144 -23.21 16.86 -0.97
C PRO A 144 -21.71 16.78 -1.25
N VAL A 145 -21.22 17.65 -2.16
CA VAL A 145 -19.78 17.75 -2.43
C VAL A 145 -19.12 18.51 -1.29
N GLU A 146 -18.44 17.77 -0.42
CA GLU A 146 -17.58 18.30 0.64
C GLU A 146 -16.14 18.55 0.14
N CYS A 147 -15.38 19.33 0.89
CA CYS A 147 -13.96 19.62 0.64
C CYS A 147 -13.12 18.36 0.36
N ARG A 148 -13.35 17.29 1.12
CA ARG A 148 -12.64 16.00 0.96
C ARG A 148 -12.81 15.32 -0.39
N HIS A 149 -13.90 15.65 -1.07
CA HIS A 149 -14.22 15.10 -2.36
C HIS A 149 -13.49 15.87 -3.47
N ARG A 150 -13.13 17.14 -3.25
CA ARG A 150 -12.59 18.02 -4.28
C ARG A 150 -11.09 17.82 -4.43
N LEU A 151 -10.65 17.61 -5.67
CA LEU A 151 -9.23 17.53 -5.99
C LEU A 151 -8.57 18.92 -6.06
N GLU A 152 -9.35 20.00 -6.18
CA GLU A 152 -8.87 21.36 -6.42
C GLU A 152 -8.34 22.08 -5.15
N GLU A 153 -8.97 21.86 -3.99
CA GLU A 153 -8.74 22.70 -2.79
C GLU A 153 -7.35 22.56 -2.14
N LEU A 154 -6.70 21.40 -2.32
CA LEU A 154 -5.36 21.14 -1.76
C LEU A 154 -4.30 22.10 -2.33
N LEU A 155 -4.51 22.59 -3.56
CA LEU A 155 -3.61 23.51 -4.24
C LEU A 155 -3.92 24.98 -3.92
N GLU A 156 -5.16 25.32 -3.62
CA GLU A 156 -5.59 26.71 -3.36
C GLU A 156 -5.22 27.18 -1.96
N HIS A 157 -5.38 26.32 -0.95
CA HIS A 157 -5.12 26.69 0.45
C HIS A 157 -3.87 26.03 1.04
N GLY A 158 -3.25 25.08 0.32
CA GLY A 158 -2.12 24.28 0.80
C GLY A 158 -2.46 23.37 1.98
N VAL A 159 -3.72 23.35 2.42
CA VAL A 159 -4.24 22.57 3.55
C VAL A 159 -5.54 21.88 3.15
N CYS A 160 -5.80 20.73 3.75
CA CYS A 160 -7.09 20.04 3.64
C CYS A 160 -7.78 20.09 5.00
N ASP A 161 -8.89 20.82 5.08
CA ASP A 161 -9.62 21.02 6.34
C ASP A 161 -10.08 19.70 6.98
N GLU A 162 -10.38 18.67 6.19
CA GLU A 162 -10.67 17.35 6.75
C GLU A 162 -9.43 16.73 7.40
N VAL A 163 -8.26 16.81 6.74
CA VAL A 163 -7.01 16.29 7.30
C VAL A 163 -6.68 16.99 8.61
N GLU A 164 -6.81 18.31 8.66
CA GLU A 164 -6.57 19.08 9.88
C GLU A 164 -7.61 18.77 10.96
N ARG A 165 -8.90 18.67 10.61
CA ARG A 165 -9.96 18.23 11.53
C ARG A 165 -9.67 16.85 12.12
N VAL A 166 -9.24 15.88 11.32
CA VAL A 166 -8.85 14.54 11.80
C VAL A 166 -7.61 14.62 12.66
N ARG A 167 -6.56 15.34 12.21
CA ARG A 167 -5.29 15.50 12.94
C ARG A 167 -5.48 16.15 14.31
N LEU A 168 -6.39 17.11 14.42
CA LEU A 168 -6.74 17.81 15.65
C LEU A 168 -7.76 17.05 16.51
N SER A 169 -8.42 16.03 15.97
CA SER A 169 -9.37 15.24 16.75
C SER A 169 -8.67 14.46 17.87
N GLU A 170 -9.22 14.57 19.08
CA GLU A 170 -8.73 13.86 20.26
C GLU A 170 -8.65 12.34 20.00
N ARG A 171 -9.68 11.79 19.34
CA ARG A 171 -9.72 10.37 18.96
C ARG A 171 -8.52 9.99 18.11
N TYR A 172 -8.20 10.73 17.05
CA TYR A 172 -7.06 10.39 16.20
C TYR A 172 -5.74 10.50 16.96
N GLN A 173 -5.56 11.56 17.76
CA GLN A 173 -4.34 11.77 18.53
C GLN A 173 -4.10 10.63 19.53
N SER A 174 -5.11 10.27 20.33
CA SER A 174 -4.99 9.16 21.29
C SER A 174 -4.83 7.82 20.60
N MET A 175 -5.57 7.55 19.52
CA MET A 175 -5.42 6.30 18.76
C MET A 175 -4.03 6.17 18.13
N LYS A 176 -3.50 7.25 17.56
CA LYS A 176 -2.14 7.30 16.99
C LYS A 176 -1.08 7.13 18.07
N LEU A 177 -1.24 7.78 19.23
CA LEU A 177 -0.35 7.63 20.37
C LEU A 177 -0.32 6.17 20.87
N PHE A 178 -1.48 5.58 21.11
CA PHE A 178 -1.57 4.23 21.65
C PHE A 178 -1.09 3.18 20.66
N THR A 179 -1.44 3.29 19.37
CA THR A 179 -0.95 2.35 18.35
C THR A 179 0.53 2.52 18.02
N GLY A 180 1.15 3.64 18.42
CA GLY A 180 2.61 3.80 18.40
C GLY A 180 3.34 2.94 19.43
N ILE A 181 2.64 2.44 20.46
CA ILE A 181 3.24 1.54 21.46
C ILE A 181 3.38 0.14 20.85
N PHE A 182 4.62 -0.36 20.81
CA PHE A 182 4.86 -1.73 20.37
C PHE A 182 4.05 -2.75 21.20
N GLY A 183 3.28 -3.59 20.51
CA GLY A 183 2.34 -4.55 21.12
C GLY A 183 0.91 -4.03 21.33
N VAL A 184 0.59 -2.82 20.86
CA VAL A 184 -0.75 -2.23 20.91
C VAL A 184 -1.33 -2.09 19.50
N GLY A 185 -2.33 -2.91 19.19
CA GLY A 185 -3.10 -2.80 17.96
C GLY A 185 -4.33 -1.90 18.12
N VAL A 186 -5.02 -1.63 17.00
CA VAL A 186 -6.22 -0.78 16.92
C VAL A 186 -7.29 -1.18 17.95
N ARG A 187 -7.50 -2.48 18.19
CA ARG A 187 -8.49 -2.98 19.16
C ARG A 187 -8.17 -2.56 20.60
N THR A 188 -6.91 -2.73 21.00
CA THR A 188 -6.46 -2.36 22.35
C THR A 188 -6.46 -0.84 22.53
N ALA A 189 -5.98 -0.09 21.53
CA ALA A 189 -6.01 1.37 21.55
C ALA A 189 -7.45 1.92 21.67
N ASP A 190 -8.39 1.36 20.90
CA ASP A 190 -9.80 1.76 20.94
C ASP A 190 -10.47 1.39 22.27
N GLN A 191 -10.09 0.25 22.87
CA GLN A 191 -10.51 -0.11 24.23
C GLN A 191 -10.00 0.91 25.26
N TRP A 192 -8.72 1.30 25.20
CA TRP A 192 -8.14 2.30 26.11
C TRP A 192 -8.78 3.68 25.93
N TYR A 193 -9.01 4.10 24.69
CA TYR A 193 -9.70 5.35 24.39
C TYR A 193 -11.11 5.38 24.98
N ARG A 194 -11.89 4.29 24.84
CA ARG A 194 -13.24 4.18 25.44
C ARG A 194 -13.23 4.19 26.97
N LYS A 195 -12.12 3.81 27.60
CA LYS A 195 -11.93 3.90 29.06
C LYS A 195 -11.53 5.30 29.53
N GLY A 196 -11.44 6.27 28.63
CA GLY A 196 -11.06 7.65 28.96
C GLY A 196 -9.56 7.91 28.97
N LEU A 197 -8.72 6.92 28.66
CA LEU A 197 -7.27 7.12 28.58
C LEU A 197 -6.93 7.98 27.35
N ARG A 198 -6.00 8.93 27.50
CA ARG A 198 -5.52 9.84 26.45
C ARG A 198 -4.00 9.91 26.33
N THR A 199 -3.28 9.65 27.42
CA THR A 199 -1.83 9.82 27.52
C THR A 199 -1.10 8.49 27.78
N LEU A 200 0.22 8.48 27.62
CA LEU A 200 1.03 7.31 28.00
C LEU A 200 1.04 7.09 29.51
N ASP A 201 0.93 8.15 30.31
CA ASP A 201 0.94 8.05 31.77
C ASP A 201 -0.38 7.45 32.28
N ASP A 202 -1.51 7.79 31.66
CA ASP A 202 -2.79 7.13 31.93
C ASP A 202 -2.67 5.61 31.74
N VAL A 203 -1.96 5.17 30.69
CA VAL A 203 -1.72 3.75 30.42
C VAL A 203 -0.81 3.13 31.49
N ARG A 204 0.25 3.84 31.90
CA ARG A 204 1.20 3.35 32.92
C ARG A 204 0.55 3.19 34.29
N GLU A 205 -0.32 4.12 34.65
CA GLU A 205 -0.93 4.18 35.98
C GLU A 205 -2.19 3.32 36.10
N GLN A 206 -3.04 3.31 35.06
CA GLN A 206 -4.39 2.76 35.15
C GLN A 206 -4.56 1.39 34.48
N VAL A 207 -3.57 0.91 33.71
CA VAL A 207 -3.66 -0.40 33.02
C VAL A 207 -2.83 -1.46 33.71
N HIS A 208 -3.46 -2.25 34.58
CA HIS A 208 -2.78 -3.29 35.37
C HIS A 208 -2.53 -4.61 34.61
N GLY A 209 -3.05 -4.76 33.39
CA GLY A 209 -3.02 -6.01 32.60
C GLY A 209 -2.13 -6.00 31.35
N LEU A 210 -1.10 -5.13 31.30
CA LEU A 210 -0.25 -5.00 30.12
C LEU A 210 0.51 -6.30 29.81
N THR A 211 0.52 -6.71 28.54
CA THR A 211 1.33 -7.84 28.07
C THR A 211 2.82 -7.52 28.19
N GLN A 212 3.69 -8.54 28.18
CA GLN A 212 5.15 -8.30 28.19
C GLN A 212 5.62 -7.48 26.98
N GLN A 213 4.98 -7.65 25.83
CA GLN A 213 5.23 -6.85 24.64
C GLN A 213 4.88 -5.38 24.87
N GLN A 214 3.69 -5.11 25.42
CA GLN A 214 3.22 -3.75 25.71
C GLN A 214 4.08 -3.06 26.77
N LYS A 215 4.50 -3.80 27.82
CA LYS A 215 5.43 -3.31 28.83
C LYS A 215 6.77 -2.90 28.21
N ALA A 216 7.32 -3.72 27.31
CA ALA A 216 8.55 -3.39 26.60
C ALA A 216 8.38 -2.19 25.66
N GLY A 217 7.26 -2.13 24.93
CA GLY A 217 6.91 -1.00 24.07
C GLY A 217 6.76 0.31 24.83
N LEU A 218 6.11 0.32 26.00
CA LEU A 218 5.97 1.50 26.86
C LEU A 218 7.30 1.93 27.48
N ARG A 219 8.12 0.98 27.90
CA ARG A 219 9.44 1.24 28.51
C ARG A 219 10.38 1.92 27.51
N HIS A 220 10.35 1.50 26.25
CA HIS A 220 11.25 1.99 25.21
C HIS A 220 10.58 2.95 24.21
N TYR A 221 9.38 3.45 24.52
CA TYR A 221 8.55 4.22 23.58
C TYR A 221 9.29 5.40 22.93
N GLY A 222 10.08 6.15 23.71
CA GLY A 222 10.82 7.31 23.21
C GLY A 222 11.80 6.95 22.09
N ASP A 223 12.63 5.92 22.32
CA ASP A 223 13.59 5.43 21.33
C ASP A 223 12.89 4.77 20.13
N LEU A 224 11.85 3.97 20.37
CA LEU A 224 11.11 3.27 19.31
C LEU A 224 10.28 4.22 18.43
N SER A 225 9.93 5.40 18.95
CA SER A 225 9.27 6.45 18.17
C SER A 225 10.25 7.27 17.33
N SER A 226 11.55 7.21 17.65
CA SER A 226 12.60 7.87 16.88
C SER A 226 12.92 7.05 15.62
N PRO A 227 12.87 7.66 14.40
CA PRO A 227 13.14 6.92 13.18
C PRO A 227 14.52 6.28 13.18
N VAL A 228 14.60 5.04 12.72
CA VAL A 228 15.84 4.31 12.49
C VAL A 228 16.53 4.87 11.25
N GLN A 229 17.85 5.07 11.31
CA GLN A 229 18.67 5.62 10.22
C GLN A 229 19.66 4.57 9.67
N TRP A 230 20.19 4.80 8.47
CA TRP A 230 21.13 3.87 7.82
C TRP A 230 22.34 3.44 8.66
N PRO A 231 23.06 4.32 9.38
CA PRO A 231 24.17 3.89 10.23
C PRO A 231 23.75 2.91 11.33
N GLU A 232 22.50 3.02 11.81
CA GLU A 232 21.94 2.10 12.79
C GLU A 232 21.60 0.75 12.16
N VAL A 233 21.08 0.75 10.91
CA VAL A 233 20.83 -0.46 10.12
C VAL A 233 22.12 -1.22 9.85
N GLU A 234 23.17 -0.53 9.40
CA GLU A 234 24.49 -1.12 9.12
C GLU A 234 25.10 -1.74 10.37
N ALA A 235 25.07 -1.02 11.50
CA ALA A 235 25.56 -1.54 12.77
C ALA A 235 24.78 -2.78 13.23
N LEU A 236 23.45 -2.78 13.07
CA LEU A 236 22.61 -3.94 13.39
C LEU A 236 22.89 -5.11 12.45
N GLN A 237 23.08 -4.86 11.15
CA GLN A 237 23.39 -5.89 10.17
C GLN A 237 24.70 -6.61 10.52
N LEU A 238 25.76 -5.87 10.85
CA LEU A 238 27.04 -6.46 11.28
C LEU A 238 26.89 -7.35 12.52
N VAL A 239 26.12 -6.90 13.51
CA VAL A 239 25.85 -7.65 14.74
C VAL A 239 25.06 -8.93 14.45
N VAL A 240 24.04 -8.85 13.61
CA VAL A 240 23.18 -9.99 13.24
C VAL A 240 23.97 -10.99 12.40
N GLU A 241 24.72 -10.54 11.39
CA GLU A 241 25.58 -11.39 10.56
C GLU A 241 26.63 -12.12 11.39
N ALA A 242 27.30 -11.44 12.33
CA ALA A 242 28.26 -12.07 13.21
C ALA A 242 27.61 -13.14 14.10
N ALA A 243 26.42 -12.89 14.65
CA ALA A 243 25.70 -13.86 15.47
C ALA A 243 25.18 -15.05 14.65
N VAL A 244 24.70 -14.80 13.42
CA VAL A 244 24.25 -15.84 12.49
C VAL A 244 25.42 -16.72 12.04
N GLY A 245 26.55 -16.12 11.63
CA GLY A 245 27.73 -16.88 11.21
C GLY A 245 28.34 -17.74 12.32
N GLN A 246 28.29 -17.29 13.58
CA GLN A 246 28.71 -18.09 14.73
C GLN A 246 27.73 -19.22 15.05
N ALA A 247 26.43 -19.02 14.83
CA ALA A 247 25.41 -20.04 15.07
C ALA A 247 25.37 -21.09 13.95
N LEU A 248 25.52 -20.68 12.69
CA LEU A 248 25.49 -21.55 11.52
C LEU A 248 26.39 -20.98 10.41
N PRO A 249 27.65 -21.47 10.29
CA PRO A 249 28.53 -21.10 9.19
C PRO A 249 27.88 -21.39 7.83
N GLY A 250 27.98 -20.44 6.90
CA GLY A 250 27.37 -20.54 5.57
C GLY A 250 25.94 -19.99 5.48
N ALA A 251 25.29 -19.68 6.61
CA ALA A 251 24.03 -18.96 6.59
C ALA A 251 24.22 -17.50 6.13
N THR A 252 23.22 -16.97 5.43
CA THR A 252 23.23 -15.61 4.88
C THR A 252 22.13 -14.77 5.52
N VAL A 253 22.43 -13.48 5.71
CA VAL A 253 21.48 -12.48 6.20
C VAL A 253 21.17 -11.51 5.07
N THR A 254 19.90 -11.14 4.90
CA THR A 254 19.47 -10.21 3.87
C THR A 254 18.53 -9.18 4.48
N LEU A 255 18.88 -7.90 4.33
CA LEU A 255 18.03 -6.78 4.71
C LEU A 255 16.75 -6.78 3.85
N ALA A 256 15.60 -6.65 4.49
CA ALA A 256 14.28 -6.59 3.85
C ALA A 256 13.57 -5.27 4.23
N GLY A 257 12.24 -5.25 4.15
CA GLY A 257 11.44 -4.15 4.66
C GLY A 257 11.64 -2.82 3.94
N GLY A 258 11.42 -1.73 4.69
CA GLY A 258 11.50 -0.36 4.16
C GLY A 258 12.88 0.01 3.63
N PHE A 259 13.95 -0.41 4.31
CA PHE A 259 15.31 -0.08 3.93
C PHE A 259 15.72 -0.76 2.62
N ARG A 260 15.33 -2.01 2.38
CA ARG A 260 15.53 -2.65 1.06
C ARG A 260 14.82 -1.89 -0.08
N ARG A 261 13.73 -1.19 0.21
CA ARG A 261 13.03 -0.32 -0.76
C ARG A 261 13.63 1.10 -0.87
N GLY A 262 14.82 1.35 -0.31
CA GLY A 262 15.51 2.63 -0.40
C GLY A 262 14.96 3.74 0.52
N ARG A 263 14.22 3.39 1.58
CA ARG A 263 13.80 4.40 2.58
C ARG A 263 15.02 4.95 3.31
N SER A 264 15.11 6.27 3.47
CA SER A 264 16.17 6.91 4.27
C SER A 264 15.99 6.67 5.78
N GLN A 265 14.76 6.41 6.21
CA GLN A 265 14.42 6.14 7.60
C GLN A 265 13.28 5.11 7.73
N GLY A 266 13.25 4.39 8.85
CA GLY A 266 12.26 3.33 9.13
C GLY A 266 11.82 3.29 10.60
N HIS A 267 10.86 2.42 10.91
CA HIS A 267 10.42 2.17 12.30
C HIS A 267 11.17 1.00 12.94
N ASP A 268 11.58 0.03 12.13
CA ASP A 268 12.26 -1.19 12.50
C ASP A 268 13.19 -1.65 11.37
N VAL A 269 13.96 -2.70 11.65
CA VAL A 269 14.88 -3.33 10.70
C VAL A 269 14.50 -4.81 10.54
N ASP A 270 14.20 -5.20 9.32
CA ASP A 270 13.80 -6.56 8.97
C ASP A 270 14.97 -7.33 8.35
N PHE A 271 15.32 -8.49 8.91
CA PHE A 271 16.33 -9.38 8.36
C PHE A 271 15.74 -10.76 8.05
N LEU A 272 15.93 -11.18 6.80
CA LEU A 272 15.71 -12.56 6.39
C LEU A 272 17.01 -13.34 6.50
N ILE A 273 16.94 -14.55 7.04
CA ILE A 273 18.07 -15.44 7.25
C ILE A 273 17.76 -16.74 6.53
N THR A 274 18.72 -17.26 5.77
CA THR A 274 18.59 -18.55 5.10
C THR A 274 19.93 -19.28 5.05
N HIS A 275 19.92 -20.52 4.58
CA HIS A 275 21.13 -21.31 4.37
C HIS A 275 21.05 -21.98 2.99
N PRO A 276 22.14 -22.00 2.19
CA PRO A 276 22.11 -22.51 0.81
C PRO A 276 21.77 -24.00 0.71
N GLN A 277 21.97 -24.77 1.78
CA GLN A 277 21.49 -26.14 1.89
C GLN A 277 20.17 -26.19 2.65
N GLU A 278 19.11 -26.62 1.97
CA GLU A 278 17.75 -26.74 2.50
C GLU A 278 17.71 -27.54 3.82
N GLY A 279 17.02 -27.00 4.82
CA GLY A 279 16.78 -27.65 6.11
C GLY A 279 17.85 -27.37 7.17
N GLN A 280 19.04 -26.89 6.80
CA GLN A 280 20.09 -26.52 7.76
C GLN A 280 19.70 -25.29 8.59
N GLU A 281 18.82 -24.43 8.06
CA GLU A 281 18.34 -23.24 8.75
C GLU A 281 17.38 -23.57 9.93
N ALA A 282 16.85 -24.79 9.99
CA ALA A 282 15.83 -25.16 10.96
C ALA A 282 16.31 -25.03 12.42
N GLY A 283 15.60 -24.23 13.24
CA GLY A 283 15.93 -24.05 14.65
C GLY A 283 17.15 -23.15 14.89
N LEU A 284 17.58 -22.39 13.87
CA LEU A 284 18.70 -21.45 13.94
C LEU A 284 18.42 -20.31 14.92
N LEU A 285 17.19 -19.81 14.96
CA LEU A 285 16.91 -18.51 15.57
C LEU A 285 17.08 -18.49 17.11
N PRO A 286 16.69 -19.53 17.87
CA PRO A 286 17.03 -19.64 19.29
C PRO A 286 18.53 -19.53 19.57
N ARG A 287 19.38 -20.11 18.71
CA ARG A 287 20.84 -20.08 18.87
C ARG A 287 21.40 -18.68 18.62
N VAL A 288 20.94 -18.03 17.55
CA VAL A 288 21.31 -16.64 17.22
C VAL A 288 20.91 -15.69 18.34
N VAL A 289 19.65 -15.74 18.80
CA VAL A 289 19.17 -14.83 19.83
C VAL A 289 19.82 -15.13 21.20
N LEU A 290 20.15 -16.39 21.50
CA LEU A 290 20.94 -16.72 22.69
C LEU A 290 22.31 -16.03 22.67
N HIS A 291 22.98 -16.00 21.52
CA HIS A 291 24.28 -15.32 21.38
C HIS A 291 24.16 -13.82 21.59
N LEU A 292 23.15 -13.19 20.99
CA LEU A 292 22.87 -11.77 21.15
C LEU A 292 22.50 -11.41 22.60
N LYS A 293 21.77 -12.29 23.30
CA LYS A 293 21.46 -12.15 24.73
C LYS A 293 22.71 -12.20 25.60
N LYS A 294 23.65 -13.11 25.32
CA LYS A 294 24.94 -13.20 26.06
C LYS A 294 25.77 -11.93 25.95
N GLN A 295 25.62 -11.18 24.86
CA GLN A 295 26.27 -9.88 24.66
C GLN A 295 25.49 -8.70 25.28
N GLY A 296 24.33 -8.95 25.92
CA GLY A 296 23.50 -7.90 26.50
C GLY A 296 22.78 -7.02 25.48
N LEU A 297 22.65 -7.49 24.23
CA LEU A 297 22.08 -6.71 23.12
C LEU A 297 20.56 -6.84 22.97
N VAL A 298 19.90 -7.77 23.67
CA VAL A 298 18.46 -8.03 23.52
C VAL A 298 17.70 -7.53 24.74
N LEU A 299 16.88 -6.50 24.56
CA LEU A 299 16.01 -5.90 25.60
C LEU A 299 14.65 -6.59 25.69
N TYR A 300 14.15 -7.08 24.56
CA TYR A 300 12.90 -7.81 24.44
C TYR A 300 12.99 -8.83 23.32
N GLN A 301 12.30 -9.96 23.49
CA GLN A 301 12.15 -10.99 22.47
C GLN A 301 10.75 -11.61 22.54
N GLN A 302 10.10 -11.72 21.38
CA GLN A 302 8.98 -12.63 21.16
C GLN A 302 9.37 -13.64 20.08
N TYR A 303 9.57 -14.88 20.49
CA TYR A 303 9.89 -15.97 19.57
C TYR A 303 8.63 -16.66 19.06
N ARG A 304 8.59 -16.95 17.76
CA ARG A 304 7.57 -17.75 17.09
C ARG A 304 8.25 -18.93 16.43
N HIS A 305 7.87 -20.13 16.86
CA HIS A 305 8.29 -21.35 16.20
C HIS A 305 7.71 -21.43 14.79
N ARG A 306 8.43 -22.11 13.90
CA ARG A 306 7.90 -22.51 12.58
C ARG A 306 6.68 -23.40 12.79
N CYS A 307 5.54 -23.04 12.18
CA CYS A 307 4.41 -23.96 12.09
C CYS A 307 4.55 -24.82 10.83
N ARG A 308 4.10 -26.08 10.93
CA ARG A 308 4.06 -27.00 9.78
C ARG A 308 3.26 -26.37 8.64
N ASP A 309 3.77 -26.52 7.43
CA ASP A 309 3.05 -26.03 6.26
C ASP A 309 1.67 -26.72 6.16
N PRO A 310 0.59 -25.94 5.93
CA PRO A 310 -0.72 -26.50 5.66
C PRO A 310 -0.65 -27.42 4.44
N ALA A 311 -1.51 -28.43 4.42
CA ALA A 311 -1.68 -29.25 3.23
C ALA A 311 -1.97 -28.36 2.01
N PRO A 312 -1.51 -28.74 0.79
CA PRO A 312 -1.74 -27.93 -0.41
C PRO A 312 -3.21 -27.57 -0.62
N GLN A 313 -4.15 -28.42 -0.18
CA GLN A 313 -5.59 -28.17 -0.31
C GLN A 313 -6.12 -27.02 0.58
N THR A 314 -5.38 -26.61 1.61
CA THR A 314 -5.77 -25.49 2.50
C THR A 314 -4.96 -24.22 2.23
N TRP A 315 -4.12 -24.23 1.19
CA TRP A 315 -3.33 -23.08 0.78
C TRP A 315 -4.22 -21.94 0.28
N GLN A 316 -4.00 -20.73 0.78
CA GLN A 316 -4.71 -19.53 0.32
C GLN A 316 -3.75 -18.33 0.28
N SER A 317 -4.06 -17.32 -0.53
CA SER A 317 -3.27 -16.08 -0.57
C SER A 317 -3.28 -15.29 0.74
N HIS A 318 -4.23 -15.58 1.64
CA HIS A 318 -4.33 -14.96 2.97
C HIS A 318 -3.69 -15.79 4.08
N THR A 319 -3.14 -16.98 3.76
CA THR A 319 -2.46 -17.79 4.76
C THR A 319 -1.28 -16.99 5.31
N PRO A 320 -1.17 -16.81 6.64
CA PRO A 320 -0.07 -16.07 7.24
C PRO A 320 1.26 -16.76 6.97
N ASP A 321 2.35 -16.00 6.98
CA ASP A 321 3.66 -16.62 7.12
C ASP A 321 3.75 -17.37 8.45
N THR A 322 4.36 -18.55 8.36
CA THR A 322 4.57 -19.47 9.48
C THR A 322 6.05 -19.78 9.63
N PHE A 323 6.90 -18.89 9.14
CA PHE A 323 8.34 -18.97 9.29
C PHE A 323 8.73 -18.89 10.77
N GLU A 324 9.89 -19.44 11.09
CA GLU A 324 10.52 -19.22 12.38
C GLU A 324 10.91 -17.74 12.48
N SER A 325 10.40 -17.03 13.48
CA SER A 325 10.64 -15.59 13.60
C SER A 325 10.84 -15.13 15.04
N SER A 326 11.54 -14.01 15.21
CA SER A 326 11.82 -13.41 16.49
C SER A 326 11.69 -11.90 16.38
N PHE A 327 10.64 -11.36 17.02
CA PHE A 327 10.38 -9.93 17.10
C PHE A 327 11.12 -9.37 18.31
N CYS A 328 12.12 -8.55 18.08
CA CYS A 328 13.06 -8.13 19.10
C CYS A 328 13.05 -6.61 19.32
N ILE A 329 13.55 -6.21 20.49
CA ILE A 329 14.08 -4.86 20.72
C ILE A 329 15.55 -5.04 21.08
N PHE A 330 16.43 -4.45 20.29
CA PHE A 330 17.87 -4.49 20.50
C PHE A 330 18.34 -3.23 21.23
N ARG A 331 19.39 -3.39 22.03
CA ARG A 331 20.18 -2.31 22.62
C ARG A 331 21.33 -1.99 21.67
N LEU A 332 21.20 -0.93 20.88
CA LEU A 332 22.24 -0.50 19.95
C LEU A 332 23.14 0.58 20.60
N PRO A 333 24.43 0.33 20.84
CA PRO A 333 25.35 1.35 21.35
C PRO A 333 25.44 2.55 20.41
N ARG A 334 25.44 3.77 20.95
CA ARG A 334 25.70 4.99 20.17
C ARG A 334 27.21 5.22 20.05
N PRO A 335 27.69 5.84 18.95
CA PRO A 335 29.10 6.19 18.83
C PRO A 335 29.57 7.08 20.00
N PRO A 336 30.82 6.91 20.47
CA PRO A 336 31.43 7.84 21.43
C PRO A 336 31.43 9.25 20.82
N GLY A 337 30.77 10.21 21.48
CA GLY A 337 30.61 11.58 20.98
C GLY A 337 29.15 12.00 20.72
N ALA A 338 28.25 11.06 20.43
CA ALA A 338 26.82 11.36 20.24
C ALA A 338 26.06 11.68 21.55
N ALA A 339 26.68 11.39 22.69
CA ALA A 339 26.16 11.69 24.03
C ALA A 339 26.71 13.00 24.62
N VAL A 340 27.54 13.74 23.87
CA VAL A 340 28.13 14.99 24.36
C VAL A 340 27.05 16.07 24.37
N GLY A 341 26.48 16.32 25.56
CA GLY A 341 25.62 17.47 25.84
C GLY A 341 24.12 17.22 26.00
N GLY A 342 23.65 15.97 26.02
CA GLY A 342 22.22 15.65 26.22
C GLY A 342 21.95 14.54 27.26
N PRO A 343 20.75 14.46 27.85
CA PRO A 343 20.37 13.48 28.88
C PRO A 343 20.15 12.06 28.32
N TRP A 344 20.62 11.76 27.12
CA TRP A 344 20.28 10.54 26.40
C TRP A 344 21.19 9.37 26.81
N PRO A 345 20.66 8.13 26.92
CA PRO A 345 21.49 6.97 27.20
C PRO A 345 22.56 6.77 26.13
N ALA A 346 23.67 6.12 26.51
CA ALA A 346 24.76 5.74 25.59
C ALA A 346 24.35 4.71 24.51
N TRP A 347 23.06 4.39 24.40
CA TRP A 347 22.50 3.40 23.50
C TRP A 347 21.07 3.81 23.11
N LYS A 348 20.55 3.22 22.03
CA LYS A 348 19.16 3.39 21.56
C LYS A 348 18.48 2.03 21.50
N ALA A 349 17.23 1.93 21.95
CA ALA A 349 16.38 0.78 21.68
C ALA A 349 15.95 0.78 20.21
N VAL A 350 16.23 -0.29 19.46
CA VAL A 350 15.82 -0.42 18.05
C VAL A 350 15.02 -1.70 17.86
N ARG A 351 13.89 -1.62 17.17
CA ARG A 351 13.09 -2.79 16.80
C ARG A 351 13.78 -3.54 15.66
N VAL A 352 13.93 -4.85 15.84
CA VAL A 352 14.56 -5.74 14.85
C VAL A 352 13.72 -7.00 14.71
N ASP A 353 13.35 -7.32 13.48
CA ASP A 353 12.61 -8.52 13.14
C ASP A 353 13.51 -9.49 12.41
N LEU A 354 13.68 -10.68 12.98
CA LEU A 354 14.49 -11.74 12.42
C LEU A 354 13.59 -12.88 11.95
N VAL A 355 13.78 -13.34 10.72
CA VAL A 355 12.96 -14.38 10.11
C VAL A 355 13.86 -15.39 9.43
N VAL A 356 13.71 -16.66 9.79
CA VAL A 356 14.46 -17.75 9.18
C VAL A 356 13.60 -18.44 8.13
N VAL A 357 14.14 -18.56 6.91
CA VAL A 357 13.41 -19.00 5.74
C VAL A 357 14.19 -20.12 5.03
N PRO A 358 13.54 -21.25 4.69
CA PRO A 358 14.15 -22.28 3.85
C PRO A 358 14.49 -21.75 2.46
N ILE A 359 15.64 -22.15 1.89
CA ILE A 359 16.14 -21.56 0.65
C ILE A 359 15.17 -21.71 -0.53
N GLY A 360 14.44 -22.83 -0.62
CA GLY A 360 13.41 -23.05 -1.64
C GLY A 360 12.20 -22.11 -1.54
N GLN A 361 11.99 -21.45 -0.39
CA GLN A 361 10.92 -20.47 -0.16
C GLN A 361 11.45 -19.02 -0.11
N PHE A 362 12.78 -18.84 -0.15
CA PHE A 362 13.43 -17.55 0.07
C PHE A 362 12.98 -16.44 -0.88
N PRO A 363 12.84 -16.65 -2.20
CA PRO A 363 12.39 -15.58 -3.11
C PRO A 363 10.99 -15.05 -2.78
N PHE A 364 10.07 -15.93 -2.34
CA PHE A 364 8.72 -15.55 -1.94
C PHE A 364 8.70 -14.79 -0.61
N ALA A 365 9.53 -15.22 0.34
CA ALA A 365 9.67 -14.54 1.61
C ALA A 365 10.31 -13.17 1.42
N LEU A 366 11.35 -13.08 0.60
CA LEU A 366 12.01 -11.82 0.26
C LEU A 366 11.02 -10.85 -0.37
N LEU A 367 10.23 -11.28 -1.35
CA LEU A 367 9.16 -10.47 -1.93
C LEU A 367 8.17 -9.96 -0.87
N GLY A 368 7.66 -10.89 -0.05
CA GLY A 368 6.67 -10.59 0.99
C GLY A 368 7.16 -9.63 2.07
N TRP A 369 8.38 -9.85 2.58
CA TRP A 369 8.98 -9.03 3.63
C TRP A 369 9.61 -7.74 3.08
N THR A 370 9.85 -7.65 1.78
CA THR A 370 10.25 -6.38 1.15
C THR A 370 9.08 -5.41 1.07
N GLY A 371 7.85 -5.87 0.83
CA GLY A 371 6.69 -4.98 0.72
C GLY A 371 6.75 -4.03 -0.49
N SER A 372 6.06 -2.88 -0.48
CA SER A 372 5.24 -2.33 0.61
C SER A 372 4.00 -3.18 0.94
N LYS A 373 3.35 -2.91 2.07
CA LYS A 373 2.09 -3.57 2.45
C LYS A 373 1.01 -3.43 1.37
N HIS A 374 0.94 -2.27 0.72
CA HIS A 374 -0.01 -2.04 -0.36
C HIS A 374 0.38 -2.82 -1.61
N PHE A 375 1.66 -2.76 -1.99
CA PHE A 375 2.22 -3.52 -3.11
C PHE A 375 1.91 -5.02 -2.98
N GLU A 376 2.21 -5.62 -1.83
CA GLU A 376 1.95 -7.04 -1.56
C GLU A 376 0.46 -7.40 -1.64
N ARG A 377 -0.42 -6.52 -1.14
CA ARG A 377 -1.87 -6.72 -1.21
C ARG A 377 -2.35 -6.74 -2.66
N GLU A 378 -1.92 -5.77 -3.46
CA GLU A 378 -2.30 -5.69 -4.87
C GLU A 378 -1.68 -6.81 -5.71
N LEU A 379 -0.43 -7.19 -5.45
CA LEU A 379 0.23 -8.29 -6.15
C LEU A 379 -0.48 -9.63 -5.90
N ARG A 380 -0.83 -9.93 -4.64
CA ARG A 380 -1.59 -11.14 -4.28
C ARG A 380 -3.01 -11.11 -4.86
N ARG A 381 -3.65 -9.94 -4.88
CA ARG A 381 -4.96 -9.75 -5.52
C ARG A 381 -4.86 -10.04 -7.02
N PHE A 382 -3.92 -9.41 -7.72
CA PHE A 382 -3.67 -9.60 -9.15
C PHE A 382 -3.37 -11.06 -9.48
N SER A 383 -2.46 -11.69 -8.73
CA SER A 383 -2.14 -13.12 -8.87
C SER A 383 -3.40 -13.98 -8.85
N ARG A 384 -4.30 -13.73 -7.89
CA ARG A 384 -5.53 -14.50 -7.77
C ARG A 384 -6.56 -14.16 -8.85
N THR A 385 -6.82 -12.88 -9.11
CA THR A 385 -7.94 -12.47 -9.97
C THR A 385 -7.61 -12.54 -11.45
N GLU A 386 -6.39 -12.16 -11.84
CA GLU A 386 -5.98 -12.08 -13.25
C GLU A 386 -5.24 -13.32 -13.72
N LYS A 387 -4.59 -14.06 -12.82
CA LYS A 387 -3.77 -15.24 -13.16
C LYS A 387 -4.30 -16.55 -12.60
N GLY A 388 -5.28 -16.52 -11.69
CA GLY A 388 -5.77 -17.73 -11.02
C GLY A 388 -4.77 -18.38 -10.07
N LEU A 389 -3.61 -17.78 -9.84
CA LEU A 389 -2.53 -18.33 -9.01
C LEU A 389 -2.60 -17.80 -7.57
N TRP A 390 -2.24 -18.64 -6.60
CA TRP A 390 -2.32 -18.28 -5.18
C TRP A 390 -0.94 -17.96 -4.62
N LEU A 391 -0.57 -16.68 -4.71
CA LEU A 391 0.66 -16.13 -4.13
C LEU A 391 0.50 -15.83 -2.62
N ASN A 392 1.52 -16.19 -1.83
CA ASN A 392 1.77 -15.65 -0.50
C ASN A 392 3.28 -15.66 -0.19
N SER A 393 3.68 -15.29 1.03
CA SER A 393 5.09 -15.17 1.43
C SER A 393 5.88 -16.50 1.42
N ARG A 394 5.24 -17.64 1.17
CA ARG A 394 5.89 -18.97 1.17
C ARG A 394 5.94 -19.63 -0.20
N GLY A 395 5.18 -19.13 -1.17
CA GLY A 395 5.05 -19.80 -2.45
C GLY A 395 3.98 -19.23 -3.37
N LEU A 396 4.02 -19.73 -4.60
CA LEU A 396 3.01 -19.51 -5.63
C LEU A 396 2.41 -20.87 -6.01
N TYR A 397 1.12 -21.04 -5.75
CA TYR A 397 0.41 -22.29 -6.05
C TYR A 397 -0.48 -22.13 -7.28
N ASP A 398 -0.40 -23.09 -8.20
CA ASP A 398 -1.28 -23.22 -9.35
C ASP A 398 -2.39 -24.24 -9.04
N PRO A 399 -3.66 -23.80 -8.84
CA PRO A 399 -4.75 -24.71 -8.53
C PRO A 399 -5.22 -25.55 -9.73
N GLU A 400 -4.91 -25.15 -10.97
CA GLU A 400 -5.25 -25.93 -12.16
C GLU A 400 -4.28 -27.11 -12.31
N GLN A 401 -2.98 -26.85 -12.17
CA GLN A 401 -1.93 -27.87 -12.21
C GLN A 401 -1.79 -28.64 -10.88
N LYS A 402 -2.40 -28.13 -9.81
CA LYS A 402 -2.30 -28.62 -8.44
C LYS A 402 -0.85 -28.70 -7.94
N ALA A 403 -0.01 -27.77 -8.37
CA ALA A 403 1.43 -27.79 -8.13
C ALA A 403 1.93 -26.43 -7.62
N PHE A 404 3.05 -26.46 -6.90
CA PHE A 404 3.80 -25.25 -6.55
C PHE A 404 4.74 -24.88 -7.69
N VAL A 405 4.82 -23.58 -7.94
CA VAL A 405 5.76 -23.01 -8.91
C VAL A 405 7.12 -22.88 -8.24
N HIS A 406 8.14 -23.48 -8.83
CA HIS A 406 9.53 -23.30 -8.41
C HIS A 406 10.11 -22.02 -8.99
N VAL A 407 10.81 -21.26 -8.15
CA VAL A 407 11.49 -20.01 -8.51
C VAL A 407 12.85 -19.96 -7.83
N ALA A 408 13.82 -19.32 -8.47
CA ALA A 408 15.14 -19.06 -7.92
C ALA A 408 15.31 -17.60 -7.46
N ALA A 409 14.53 -16.68 -8.02
CA ALA A 409 14.61 -15.25 -7.71
C ALA A 409 13.23 -14.55 -7.75
N GLU A 410 13.16 -13.30 -7.26
CA GLU A 410 11.92 -12.51 -7.30
C GLU A 410 11.44 -12.29 -8.73
N GLU A 411 12.37 -12.05 -9.66
CA GLU A 411 12.14 -11.86 -11.09
C GLU A 411 11.31 -12.99 -11.70
N ASP A 412 11.53 -14.23 -11.27
CA ASP A 412 10.82 -15.41 -11.73
C ASP A 412 9.34 -15.34 -11.36
N ILE A 413 9.03 -14.84 -10.16
CA ILE A 413 7.66 -14.66 -9.67
C ILE A 413 6.93 -13.67 -10.59
N PHE A 414 7.55 -12.55 -10.94
CA PHE A 414 6.97 -11.59 -11.89
C PHE A 414 6.78 -12.19 -13.29
N ARG A 415 7.75 -12.99 -13.77
CA ARG A 415 7.63 -13.71 -15.05
C ARG A 415 6.45 -14.68 -15.05
N HIS A 416 6.25 -15.46 -13.98
CA HIS A 416 5.10 -16.36 -13.84
C HIS A 416 3.76 -15.61 -13.79
N LEU A 417 3.75 -14.42 -13.18
CA LEU A 417 2.57 -13.54 -13.17
C LEU A 417 2.39 -12.78 -14.49
N GLY A 418 3.33 -12.84 -15.44
CA GLY A 418 3.30 -12.07 -16.68
C GLY A 418 3.32 -10.56 -16.44
N LEU A 419 4.10 -10.12 -15.45
CA LEU A 419 4.35 -8.73 -15.10
C LEU A 419 5.79 -8.36 -15.45
N ALA A 420 6.01 -7.09 -15.80
CA ALA A 420 7.36 -6.54 -15.83
C ALA A 420 7.94 -6.53 -14.41
N TYR A 421 9.22 -6.88 -14.27
CA TYR A 421 9.88 -6.86 -12.97
C TYR A 421 9.98 -5.44 -12.44
N LEU A 422 9.60 -5.25 -11.18
CA LEU A 422 9.78 -4.00 -10.44
C LEU A 422 10.86 -4.21 -9.38
N PRO A 423 11.97 -3.47 -9.43
CA PRO A 423 12.99 -3.53 -8.38
C PRO A 423 12.44 -3.00 -7.05
N PRO A 424 13.03 -3.37 -5.89
CA PRO A 424 12.51 -3.03 -4.56
C PRO A 424 12.20 -1.54 -4.36
N GLU A 425 13.01 -0.64 -4.89
CA GLU A 425 12.89 0.82 -4.77
C GLU A 425 11.60 1.35 -5.42
N GLN A 426 11.08 0.64 -6.42
CA GLN A 426 9.83 0.97 -7.13
C GLN A 426 8.59 0.35 -6.47
N ARG A 427 8.74 -0.37 -5.35
CA ARG A 427 7.63 -1.01 -4.62
C ARG A 427 7.11 -0.15 -3.45
N ASN A 428 7.36 1.16 -3.48
CA ASN A 428 6.90 2.14 -2.49
C ASN A 428 5.47 2.63 -2.77
N ALA A 429 4.55 1.70 -3.07
CA ALA A 429 3.14 1.95 -3.32
C ALA A 429 2.34 2.27 -2.05
#